data_AF-A0A938FAC6-F1
#
_entry.id   AF-A0A938FAC6-F1
#
_cell.length_a   1.000
_cell.length_b   1.000
_cell.length_c   1.000
_cell.angle_alpha   90.00
_cell.angle_beta   90.00
_cell.angle_gamma   90.00
#
_symmetry.space_group_name_H-M   'P 1'
#
loop_
_entity.id
_entity.type
_entity.pdbx_description
1 polymer ?
#
loop_
_entity_poly.entity_id
_entity_poly.type
_entity_poly.pdbx_seq_one_letter_code
_entity_poly.pdbx_strand_id
1 'polypeptide(L)'
;MSKGEEGSKVRHRMQELVESIREHQYRYYVEDKPTISDGEFDSLLRELQGLEQENPALIDPNSPTLDIGGGFATHFAQIDHLEKMMSLDNVFDDEELEEWFDRLEGKSESPLTWLCEVKVDGLAINLLYEKGRLIRGLTRGNGTTG
;
A
#
# COMPACT_ATOMS: atom_id res chain seq x y z
N MET A 1 -6.02 33.40 -26.68
CA MET A 1 -5.95 32.71 -25.38
C MET A 1 -4.50 32.31 -25.17
N SER A 2 -3.92 32.61 -24.00
CA SER A 2 -2.50 32.38 -23.74
C SER A 2 -2.22 30.88 -23.56
N LYS A 3 -1.05 30.39 -23.99
CA LYS A 3 -0.59 29.00 -23.77
C LYS A 3 -0.72 28.54 -22.31
N GLY A 4 -0.64 29.47 -21.35
CA GLY A 4 -0.81 29.18 -19.93
C GLY A 4 -2.26 28.95 -19.49
N GLU A 5 -3.25 29.59 -20.13
CA GLU A 5 -4.67 29.39 -19.82
C GLU A 5 -5.16 28.03 -20.33
N GLU A 6 -4.65 27.60 -21.48
CA GLU A 6 -4.99 26.33 -22.11
C GLU A 6 -4.44 25.15 -21.29
N GLY A 7 -3.19 25.21 -20.84
CA GLY A 7 -2.61 24.21 -19.94
C GLY A 7 -3.31 24.11 -18.57
N SER A 8 -3.84 25.23 -18.05
CA SER A 8 -4.62 25.22 -16.80
C SER A 8 -5.97 24.52 -16.95
N LYS A 9 -6.64 24.70 -18.10
CA LYS A 9 -7.92 24.02 -18.38
C LYS A 9 -7.73 22.52 -18.59
N VAL A 10 -6.69 22.14 -19.32
CA VAL A 10 -6.33 20.72 -19.53
C VAL A 10 -6.04 20.04 -18.20
N ARG A 11 -5.22 20.66 -17.34
CA ARG A 11 -4.95 20.12 -15.99
C ARG A 11 -6.21 19.93 -15.17
N HIS A 12 -7.12 20.91 -15.19
CA HIS A 12 -8.37 20.82 -14.46
C HIS A 12 -9.24 19.65 -14.97
N ARG A 13 -9.36 19.50 -16.29
CA ARG A 13 -10.09 18.38 -16.90
C ARG A 13 -9.48 17.02 -16.54
N MET A 14 -8.16 16.91 -16.57
CA MET A 14 -7.46 15.69 -16.15
C MET A 14 -7.77 15.35 -14.69
N GLN A 15 -7.80 16.34 -13.79
CA GLN A 15 -8.16 16.12 -12.38
C GLN A 15 -9.61 15.63 -12.20
N GLU A 16 -10.58 16.22 -12.91
CA GLU A 16 -11.97 15.76 -12.90
C GLU A 16 -12.10 14.30 -13.36
N LEU A 17 -11.39 13.94 -14.43
CA LEU A 17 -11.38 12.58 -14.96
C LEU A 17 -10.75 11.60 -13.96
N VAL A 18 -9.63 11.95 -13.34
CA VAL A 18 -8.98 11.13 -12.30
C VAL A 18 -9.94 10.89 -11.13
N GLU A 19 -10.60 11.93 -10.64
CA GLU A 19 -11.55 11.81 -9.52
C GLU A 19 -12.75 10.93 -9.88
N SER A 20 -13.35 11.16 -11.05
CA SER A 20 -14.49 10.37 -11.54
C SER A 20 -14.12 8.89 -11.75
N ILE A 21 -12.99 8.62 -12.40
CA ILE A 21 -12.53 7.25 -12.65
C ILE A 21 -12.30 6.51 -11.33
N ARG A 22 -11.66 7.15 -10.34
CA ARG A 22 -11.40 6.53 -9.03
C ARG A 22 -12.68 6.26 -8.26
N GLU A 23 -13.65 7.17 -8.29
CA GLU A 23 -14.95 6.95 -7.68
C GLU A 23 -15.66 5.73 -8.29
N HIS A 24 -15.63 5.61 -9.63
CA HIS A 24 -16.22 4.46 -10.31
C HIS A 24 -15.47 3.15 -10.03
N GLN A 25 -14.13 3.18 -9.96
CA GLN A 25 -13.34 2.02 -9.53
C GLN A 25 -13.67 1.60 -8.10
N TYR A 26 -13.78 2.55 -7.17
CA TYR A 26 -14.16 2.25 -5.78
C TYR A 26 -15.54 1.59 -5.70
N ARG A 27 -16.54 2.14 -6.39
CA ARG A 27 -17.88 1.56 -6.44
C ARG A 27 -17.92 0.16 -7.08
N TYR A 28 -17.11 -0.06 -8.12
CA TYR A 28 -17.02 -1.35 -8.79
C TYR A 28 -16.35 -2.41 -7.91
N TYR A 29 -15.17 -2.10 -7.35
CA TYR A 29 -14.33 -3.09 -6.67
C TYR A 29 -14.56 -3.21 -5.16
N VAL A 30 -15.00 -2.14 -4.49
CA VAL A 30 -15.16 -2.10 -3.03
C VAL A 30 -16.62 -2.23 -2.62
N GLU A 31 -17.52 -1.52 -3.29
CA GLU A 31 -18.94 -1.50 -2.91
C GLU A 31 -19.81 -2.54 -3.63
N ASP A 32 -19.29 -3.18 -4.68
CA ASP A 32 -20.04 -4.07 -5.59
C ASP A 32 -21.33 -3.41 -6.12
N LYS A 33 -21.24 -2.10 -6.41
CA LYS A 33 -22.35 -1.23 -6.86
C LYS A 33 -21.92 -0.34 -8.02
N PRO A 34 -21.60 -0.91 -9.20
CA PRO A 34 -21.24 -0.10 -10.37
C PRO A 34 -22.38 0.87 -10.72
N THR A 35 -22.01 2.12 -10.99
CA THR A 35 -22.97 3.20 -11.32
C THR A 35 -22.91 3.64 -12.78
N ILE A 36 -21.92 3.14 -13.52
CA ILE A 36 -21.78 3.29 -14.96
C ILE A 36 -21.43 1.93 -15.56
N SER A 37 -21.69 1.78 -16.85
CA SER A 37 -21.30 0.59 -17.61
C SER A 37 -19.80 0.57 -17.93
N ASP A 38 -19.27 -0.61 -18.23
CA ASP A 38 -17.87 -0.79 -18.63
C ASP A 38 -17.50 0.09 -19.84
N GLY A 39 -18.41 0.24 -20.81
CA GLY A 39 -18.18 1.08 -22.00
C GLY A 39 -18.09 2.58 -21.69
N GLU A 40 -18.85 3.06 -20.70
CA GLU A 40 -18.76 4.44 -20.20
C GLU A 40 -17.45 4.64 -19.44
N PHE A 41 -17.07 3.69 -18.60
CA PHE A 41 -15.80 3.71 -17.87
C PHE A 41 -14.59 3.73 -18.83
N ASP A 42 -14.58 2.86 -19.83
CA ASP A 42 -13.55 2.80 -20.87
C ASP A 42 -13.44 4.10 -21.68
N SER A 43 -14.56 4.83 -21.81
CA SER A 43 -14.58 6.12 -22.51
C SER A 43 -13.90 7.20 -21.67
N LEU A 44 -14.17 7.24 -20.35
CA LEU A 44 -13.48 8.14 -19.43
C LEU A 44 -11.97 7.87 -19.37
N LEU A 45 -11.59 6.59 -19.29
CA LEU A 45 -10.19 6.19 -19.23
C LEU A 45 -9.45 6.54 -20.52
N ARG A 46 -10.06 6.33 -21.69
CA ARG A 46 -9.49 6.73 -22.99
C ARG A 46 -9.35 8.24 -23.13
N GLU A 47 -10.32 9.01 -22.63
CA GLU A 47 -10.23 10.47 -22.62
C GLU A 47 -9.01 10.94 -21.80
N LEU A 48 -8.85 10.41 -20.58
CA LEU A 48 -7.71 10.73 -19.72
C LEU A 48 -6.37 10.35 -20.36
N GLN A 49 -6.28 9.14 -20.94
CA GLN A 49 -5.09 8.68 -21.65
C GLN A 49 -4.72 9.60 -22.83
N GLY A 50 -5.71 10.06 -23.60
CA GLY A 50 -5.47 11.01 -24.70
C GLY A 50 -4.89 12.33 -24.20
N LEU A 51 -5.46 12.91 -23.14
CA LEU A 51 -4.99 14.16 -22.57
C LEU A 51 -3.56 14.04 -22.00
N GLU A 52 -3.23 12.91 -21.37
CA GLU A 52 -1.90 12.64 -20.83
C GLU A 52 -0.85 12.44 -21.93
N GLN A 53 -1.19 11.75 -23.01
CA GLN A 53 -0.31 11.58 -24.17
C GLN A 53 0.01 12.91 -24.84
N GLU A 54 -0.99 13.78 -24.96
CA GLU A 54 -0.81 15.13 -25.53
C GLU A 54 -0.07 16.07 -24.58
N ASN A 55 -0.10 15.81 -23.26
CA ASN A 55 0.49 16.66 -22.23
C ASN A 55 1.36 15.90 -21.22
N PRO A 56 2.49 15.29 -21.61
CA PRO A 56 3.29 14.44 -20.71
C PRO A 56 3.82 15.16 -19.46
N ALA A 57 4.03 16.48 -19.55
CA ALA A 57 4.50 17.29 -18.42
C ALA A 57 3.42 17.52 -17.34
N LEU A 58 2.17 17.15 -17.61
CA LEU A 58 1.02 17.35 -16.72
C LEU A 58 0.50 16.04 -16.10
N ILE A 59 1.11 14.90 -16.43
CA ILE A 59 0.72 13.59 -15.91
C ILE A 59 0.89 13.58 -14.38
N ASP A 60 -0.16 13.17 -13.68
CA ASP A 60 -0.08 12.88 -12.24
C ASP A 60 0.60 11.52 -12.04
N PRO A 61 1.67 11.42 -11.23
CA PRO A 61 2.31 10.14 -10.90
C PRO A 61 1.36 9.08 -10.32
N ASN A 62 0.20 9.48 -9.81
CA ASN A 62 -0.84 8.59 -9.26
C ASN A 62 -2.03 8.44 -10.20
N SER A 63 -1.91 8.82 -11.48
CA SER A 63 -3.00 8.69 -12.43
C SER A 63 -3.45 7.22 -12.58
N PRO A 64 -4.77 6.93 -12.62
CA PRO A 64 -5.29 5.58 -12.80
C PRO A 64 -4.91 4.95 -14.15
N THR A 65 -4.40 5.74 -15.10
CA THR A 65 -3.86 5.24 -16.37
C THR A 65 -2.48 4.58 -16.23
N LEU A 66 -1.75 4.91 -15.16
CA LEU A 66 -0.44 4.33 -14.83
C LEU A 66 -0.58 3.03 -14.03
N ASP A 67 -1.77 2.75 -13.50
CA ASP A 67 -2.08 1.50 -12.81
C ASP A 67 -2.17 0.35 -13.83
N ILE A 68 -1.21 -0.57 -13.77
CA ILE A 68 -1.24 -1.78 -14.59
C ILE A 68 -2.35 -2.69 -14.05
N GLY A 69 -3.45 -2.81 -14.80
CA GLY A 69 -4.50 -3.80 -14.52
C GLY A 69 -5.85 -3.26 -14.04
N GLY A 70 -6.09 -1.94 -14.15
CA GLY A 70 -7.46 -1.39 -14.16
C GLY A 70 -8.29 -1.53 -12.88
N GLY A 71 -7.71 -1.93 -11.75
CA GLY A 71 -8.45 -2.11 -10.51
C GLY A 71 -7.60 -2.31 -9.27
N PHE A 72 -8.28 -2.39 -8.13
CA PHE A 72 -7.70 -2.92 -6.90
C PHE A 72 -7.22 -4.34 -7.20
N ALA A 73 -5.93 -4.62 -6.98
CA ALA A 73 -5.40 -5.97 -7.15
C ALA A 73 -6.15 -6.91 -6.19
N THR A 74 -7.02 -7.77 -6.72
CA THR A 74 -7.70 -8.83 -5.94
C THR A 74 -6.77 -10.02 -5.69
N HIS A 75 -5.62 -10.07 -6.37
CA HIS A 75 -4.63 -11.12 -6.27
C HIS A 75 -3.25 -10.49 -6.04
N PHE A 76 -2.80 -10.53 -4.79
CA PHE A 76 -1.45 -10.10 -4.43
C PHE A 76 -0.45 -11.16 -4.86
N ALA A 77 0.65 -10.72 -5.48
CA ALA A 77 1.77 -11.61 -5.79
C ALA A 77 2.39 -12.09 -4.47
N GLN A 78 2.43 -13.41 -4.28
CA GLN A 78 3.07 -14.01 -3.13
C GLN A 78 4.58 -13.91 -3.28
N ILE A 79 5.22 -13.29 -2.30
CA ILE A 79 6.66 -13.09 -2.32
C ILE A 79 7.24 -13.54 -0.99
N ASP A 80 8.31 -14.34 -1.07
CA ASP A 80 9.04 -14.75 0.11
C ASP A 80 9.76 -13.55 0.74
N HIS A 81 9.67 -13.46 2.06
CA HIS A 81 10.46 -12.54 2.85
C HIS A 81 11.93 -12.95 2.75
N LEU A 82 12.83 -11.96 2.70
CA LEU A 82 14.28 -12.21 2.71
C LEU A 82 14.71 -12.93 3.99
N GLU A 83 14.08 -12.57 5.10
CA GLU A 83 14.21 -13.22 6.40
C GLU A 83 12.82 -13.47 6.98
N LYS A 84 12.67 -14.60 7.69
CA LYS A 84 11.38 -14.99 8.26
C LYS A 84 10.91 -13.97 9.29
N MET A 85 9.67 -13.50 9.15
CA MET A 85 8.99 -12.67 10.14
C MET A 85 8.47 -13.55 11.30
N MET A 86 9.20 -13.53 12.41
CA MET A 86 8.88 -14.29 13.62
C MET A 86 7.62 -13.75 14.33
N SER A 87 6.94 -14.63 15.06
CA SER A 87 5.98 -14.23 16.10
C SER A 87 6.67 -14.14 17.45
N LEU A 88 5.99 -13.52 18.41
CA LEU A 88 6.37 -13.53 19.81
C LEU A 88 5.50 -14.54 20.57
N ASP A 89 6.08 -15.18 21.57
CA ASP A 89 5.32 -15.90 22.59
C ASP A 89 4.53 -14.89 23.45
N ASN A 90 3.42 -15.36 24.03
CA ASN A 90 2.59 -14.53 24.90
C ASN A 90 2.82 -14.90 26.37
N VAL A 91 2.61 -13.92 27.23
CA VAL A 91 2.63 -14.03 28.69
C VAL A 91 1.38 -13.29 29.18
N PHE A 92 0.58 -13.91 30.04
CA PHE A 92 -0.72 -13.38 30.45
C PHE A 92 -0.79 -13.02 31.94
N ASP A 93 0.16 -13.48 32.74
CA ASP A 93 0.26 -13.17 34.16
C ASP A 93 1.71 -12.91 34.61
N ASP A 94 1.85 -12.44 35.85
CA ASP A 94 3.14 -12.03 36.41
C ASP A 94 4.06 -13.23 36.68
N GLU A 95 3.50 -14.41 36.97
CA GLU A 95 4.27 -15.63 37.25
C GLU A 95 4.96 -16.12 35.97
N GLU A 96 4.20 -16.22 34.86
CA GLU A 96 4.74 -16.53 33.53
C GLU A 96 5.81 -15.51 33.09
N LEU A 97 5.64 -14.24 33.45
CA LEU A 97 6.59 -13.18 33.13
C LEU A 97 7.89 -13.34 33.92
N GLU A 98 7.81 -13.64 35.22
CA GLU A 98 8.96 -13.87 36.09
C GLU A 98 9.76 -15.11 35.63
N GLU A 99 9.08 -16.20 35.28
CA GLU A 99 9.74 -17.38 34.68
C GLU A 99 10.46 -17.07 33.37
N TRP A 100 9.90 -16.17 32.54
CA TRP A 100 10.54 -15.71 31.32
C TRP A 100 11.81 -14.90 31.61
N PHE A 101 11.79 -14.03 32.62
CA PHE A 101 12.96 -13.27 33.06
C PHE A 101 14.07 -14.17 33.60
N ASP A 102 13.75 -15.08 34.54
CA ASP A 102 14.70 -16.00 35.15
C ASP A 102 15.44 -16.85 34.10
N ARG A 103 14.70 -17.32 33.09
CA ARG A 103 15.27 -18.11 31.98
C ARG A 103 16.29 -17.33 31.16
N LEU A 104 16.12 -16.00 31.01
CA LEU A 104 17.03 -15.15 30.24
C LEU A 104 18.22 -14.70 31.08
N GLU A 105 17.99 -14.33 32.34
CA GLU A 105 19.05 -13.95 33.27
C GLU A 105 20.01 -15.11 33.55
N GLY A 106 19.49 -16.33 33.70
CA GLY A 106 20.31 -17.54 33.85
C GLY A 106 21.21 -17.86 32.64
N LYS A 107 20.99 -17.21 31.49
CA LYS A 107 21.82 -17.35 30.28
C LYS A 107 22.76 -16.17 30.05
N SER A 108 22.69 -15.12 30.86
CA SER A 108 23.47 -13.90 30.69
C SER A 108 24.54 -13.79 31.77
N GLU A 109 25.77 -13.46 31.36
CA GLU A 109 26.87 -13.16 32.29
C GLU A 109 26.84 -11.69 32.78
N SER A 110 25.90 -10.89 32.28
CA SER A 110 25.75 -9.46 32.61
C SER A 110 24.29 -9.09 32.84
N PRO A 111 24.01 -8.02 33.62
CA PRO A 111 22.65 -7.54 33.82
C PRO A 111 21.97 -7.20 32.50
N LEU A 112 20.74 -7.71 32.32
CA LEU A 112 19.92 -7.43 31.14
C LEU A 112 19.20 -6.09 31.31
N THR A 113 18.91 -5.44 30.19
CA THR A 113 18.06 -4.26 30.12
C THR A 113 16.91 -4.53 29.17
N TRP A 114 15.73 -3.99 29.48
CA TRP A 114 14.49 -4.32 28.80
C TRP A 114 13.94 -3.12 28.05
N LEU A 115 13.64 -3.32 26.77
CA LEU A 115 12.92 -2.35 25.95
C LEU A 115 11.43 -2.73 25.98
N CYS A 116 10.60 -1.85 26.54
CA CYS A 116 9.17 -2.05 26.59
C CYS A 116 8.48 -1.18 25.54
N GLU A 117 7.85 -1.84 24.56
CA GLU A 117 7.07 -1.18 23.51
C GLU A 117 5.61 -1.59 23.61
N VAL A 118 4.70 -0.69 23.20
CA VAL A 118 3.28 -1.01 23.12
C VAL A 118 3.05 -1.98 21.96
N LYS A 119 2.42 -3.12 22.24
CA LYS A 119 2.00 -4.06 21.20
C LYS A 119 0.83 -3.46 20.42
N VAL A 120 1.12 -2.90 19.24
CA VAL A 120 0.11 -2.38 18.33
C VAL A 120 -0.70 -3.53 17.75
N ASP A 121 -2.02 -3.48 17.92
CA ASP A 121 -2.94 -4.45 17.31
C ASP A 121 -3.28 -4.01 15.88
N GLY A 122 -2.57 -4.58 14.91
CA GLY A 122 -2.69 -4.20 13.50
C GLY A 122 -2.07 -5.23 12.57
N LEU A 123 -1.89 -4.85 11.32
CA LEU A 123 -1.26 -5.71 10.32
C LEU A 123 0.26 -5.52 10.31
N ALA A 124 0.99 -6.60 10.52
CA ALA A 124 2.45 -6.59 10.37
C ALA A 124 2.84 -6.45 8.89
N ILE A 125 3.76 -5.53 8.61
CA ILE A 125 4.27 -5.22 7.27
C ILE A 125 5.80 -5.32 7.22
N ASN A 126 6.35 -5.61 6.04
CA ASN A 126 7.77 -5.65 5.77
C ASN A 126 8.10 -4.69 4.61
N LEU A 127 9.05 -3.79 4.81
CA LEU A 127 9.44 -2.77 3.83
C LEU A 127 10.89 -2.97 3.40
N LEU A 128 11.11 -3.27 2.12
CA LEU A 128 12.44 -3.42 1.55
C LEU A 128 12.89 -2.11 0.91
N TYR A 129 14.03 -1.60 1.38
CA TYR A 129 14.70 -0.44 0.81
C TYR A 129 16.01 -0.84 0.15
N GLU A 130 16.24 -0.37 -1.07
CA GLU A 130 17.52 -0.48 -1.76
C GLU A 130 18.07 0.91 -2.08
N LYS A 131 19.32 1.18 -1.67
CA LYS A 131 19.98 2.47 -1.86
C LYS A 131 19.12 3.66 -1.38
N GLY A 132 18.43 3.48 -0.25
CA GLY A 132 17.56 4.48 0.36
C GLY A 132 16.21 4.68 -0.34
N ARG A 133 15.84 3.86 -1.33
CA ARG A 133 14.55 3.92 -2.01
C ARG A 133 13.70 2.71 -1.63
N LEU A 134 12.43 2.94 -1.29
CA LEU A 134 11.46 1.87 -1.08
C LEU A 134 11.22 1.14 -2.40
N ILE A 135 11.46 -0.16 -2.43
CA ILE A 135 11.25 -0.99 -3.62
C ILE A 135 10.16 -2.05 -3.44
N ARG A 136 9.77 -2.39 -2.19
CA ARG A 136 8.73 -3.38 -1.91
C ARG A 136 8.11 -3.18 -0.54
N GLY A 137 6.79 -3.36 -0.45
CA GLY A 137 6.06 -3.57 0.80
C GLY A 137 5.32 -4.90 0.76
N LEU A 138 5.47 -5.72 1.79
CA LEU A 138 4.79 -7.03 1.93
C LEU A 138 3.97 -7.06 3.20
N THR A 139 2.91 -7.87 3.19
CA THR A 139 2.22 -8.26 4.44
C THR A 139 3.05 -9.34 5.14
N ARG A 140 2.79 -9.62 6.41
CA ARG A 140 3.43 -10.78 7.07
C ARG A 140 3.08 -12.12 6.40
N GLY A 141 1.86 -12.27 5.90
CA GLY A 141 1.32 -13.54 5.43
C GLY A 141 1.52 -14.66 6.46
N ASN A 142 2.16 -15.76 6.05
CA ASN A 142 2.46 -16.90 6.94
C ASN A 142 3.78 -16.74 7.73
N GLY A 143 4.45 -15.59 7.61
CA GLY A 143 5.75 -15.29 8.21
C GLY A 143 6.95 -15.61 7.32
N THR A 144 6.78 -16.47 6.30
CA THR A 144 7.80 -16.77 5.29
C THR A 144 7.46 -16.15 3.94
N THR A 145 6.18 -16.11 3.59
CA THR A 145 5.66 -15.54 2.34
C THR A 145 4.50 -14.62 2.70
N GLY A 146 4.44 -13.45 2.04
CA GLY A 146 3.42 -12.43 2.29
C GLY A 146 2.95 -11.67 1.06
#